data_AF-A0A1I2GBG9-F1
#
_entry.id   AF-A0A1I2GBG9-F1
#
_cell.length_a   1.000
_cell.length_b   1.000
_cell.length_c   1.000
_cell.angle_alpha   90.00
_cell.angle_beta   90.00
_cell.angle_gamma   90.00
#
_symmetry.space_group_name_H-M   'P 1'
#
loop_
_entity.id
_entity.type
_entity.pdbx_description
1 polymer ?
#
loop_
_entity_poly.entity_id
_entity_poly.type
_entity_poly.pdbx_seq_one_letter_code
_entity_poly.pdbx_strand_id
1 'polypeptide(L)'
;MTAWPQEYADAAANAQMERMVADLGRLYHERNRALEEVTRAHHEALLQLSIAAEFKDDDTGVHIVRIGFLAEALALFLGEPPAYAQMLRRAAPMHDIGKIGTPDAVLKKPGPLTPEEREIMQQHTTNGAAILGMSSIPVFRLAAETALSHHERWDGKGYPRGLSGRQIPLSGRIVAVVDFFDALTMDRVYRKAFSVEEALAMLRKEREAAFDPVVVDTFLAHLPAIVALHRRVTEQRPSFRDLVEGTIAL
;
A
#
# COMPACT_ATOMS: atom_id res chain seq x y z
N MET A 1 -30.91 68.74 -1.55
CA MET A 1 -30.45 67.41 -1.10
C MET A 1 -31.28 66.37 -1.82
N THR A 2 -30.77 65.81 -2.91
CA THR A 2 -31.41 64.70 -3.63
C THR A 2 -31.11 63.41 -2.87
N ALA A 3 -32.14 62.85 -2.22
CA ALA A 3 -32.07 61.51 -1.64
C ALA A 3 -31.93 60.51 -2.78
N TRP A 4 -30.87 59.70 -2.75
CA TRP A 4 -30.72 58.57 -3.65
C TRP A 4 -31.84 57.55 -3.35
N PRO A 5 -32.56 56.99 -4.34
CA PRO A 5 -33.65 56.06 -4.06
C PRO A 5 -33.12 54.78 -3.43
N GLN A 6 -33.71 54.36 -2.32
CA GLN A 6 -33.35 53.18 -1.53
C GLN A 6 -33.16 51.90 -2.40
N GLU A 7 -33.95 51.75 -3.46
CA GLU A 7 -33.88 50.64 -4.43
C GLU A 7 -32.52 50.52 -5.14
N TYR A 8 -31.82 51.62 -5.41
CA TYR A 8 -30.49 51.58 -6.03
C TYR A 8 -29.42 51.12 -5.04
N ALA A 9 -29.57 51.44 -3.74
CA ALA A 9 -28.68 50.97 -2.70
C ALA A 9 -28.87 49.46 -2.46
N ASP A 10 -30.11 48.97 -2.51
CA ASP A 10 -30.41 47.55 -2.38
C ASP A 10 -29.95 46.74 -3.61
N ALA A 11 -30.08 47.28 -4.82
CA ALA A 11 -29.56 46.64 -6.03
C ALA A 11 -28.02 46.55 -6.05
N ALA A 12 -27.34 47.63 -5.64
CA ALA A 12 -25.88 47.64 -5.53
C ALA A 12 -25.38 46.69 -4.42
N ALA A 13 -26.07 46.65 -3.28
CA ALA A 13 -25.78 45.72 -2.19
C ALA A 13 -26.00 44.27 -2.60
N ASN A 14 -27.08 43.96 -3.32
CA ASN A 14 -27.35 42.62 -3.86
C ASN A 14 -26.28 42.20 -4.87
N ALA A 15 -25.90 43.08 -5.81
CA ALA A 15 -24.83 42.81 -6.77
C ALA A 15 -23.43 42.67 -6.11
N GLN A 16 -23.22 43.33 -4.96
CA GLN A 16 -22.01 43.14 -4.16
C GLN A 16 -22.04 41.79 -3.40
N MET A 17 -23.19 41.41 -2.85
CA MET A 17 -23.40 40.13 -2.19
C MET A 17 -23.21 38.95 -3.17
N GLU A 18 -23.79 39.03 -4.37
CA GLU A 18 -23.62 38.01 -5.41
C GLU A 18 -22.15 37.83 -5.81
N ARG A 19 -21.40 38.93 -5.91
CA ARG A 19 -19.95 38.89 -6.14
C ARG A 19 -19.21 38.23 -4.98
N MET A 20 -19.51 38.59 -3.73
CA MET A 20 -18.90 37.95 -2.55
C MET A 20 -19.18 36.44 -2.48
N VAL A 21 -20.41 36.00 -2.78
CA VAL A 21 -20.77 34.58 -2.80
C VAL A 21 -20.02 33.85 -3.91
N ALA A 22 -19.92 34.43 -5.10
CA ALA A 22 -19.15 33.86 -6.20
C ALA A 22 -17.65 33.78 -5.88
N ASP A 23 -17.10 34.82 -5.25
CA ASP A 23 -15.70 34.88 -4.83
C ASP A 23 -15.40 33.84 -3.74
N LEU A 24 -16.29 33.71 -2.74
CA LEU A 24 -16.18 32.69 -1.70
C LEU A 24 -16.28 31.28 -2.28
N GLY A 25 -17.16 31.05 -3.26
CA GLY A 25 -17.26 29.79 -3.99
C GLY A 25 -15.95 29.45 -4.70
N ARG A 26 -15.34 30.42 -5.41
CA ARG A 26 -14.03 30.23 -6.05
C ARG A 26 -12.93 29.93 -5.03
N LEU A 27 -12.83 30.71 -3.97
CA LEU A 27 -11.85 30.50 -2.89
C LEU A 27 -12.01 29.14 -2.22
N TYR A 28 -13.25 28.68 -2.01
CA TYR A 28 -13.53 27.36 -1.44
C TYR A 28 -13.04 26.23 -2.36
N HIS A 29 -13.29 26.33 -3.66
CA HIS A 29 -12.81 25.36 -4.64
C HIS A 29 -11.29 25.38 -4.77
N GLU A 30 -10.66 26.56 -4.80
CA GLU A 30 -9.20 26.72 -4.82
C GLU A 30 -8.56 26.10 -3.57
N ARG A 31 -9.12 26.39 -2.39
CA ARG A 31 -8.66 25.82 -1.11
C ARG A 31 -8.81 24.30 -1.08
N ASN A 32 -9.94 23.76 -1.55
CA ASN A 32 -10.13 22.31 -1.59
C ASN A 32 -9.14 21.64 -2.55
N ARG A 33 -8.92 22.23 -3.73
CA ARG A 33 -7.92 21.74 -4.68
C ARG A 33 -6.51 21.78 -4.09
N ALA A 34 -6.14 22.88 -3.42
CA ALA A 34 -4.83 22.98 -2.76
C ALA A 34 -4.65 21.91 -1.68
N LEU A 35 -5.69 21.59 -0.91
CA LEU A 35 -5.64 20.52 0.09
C LEU A 35 -5.49 19.13 -0.54
N GLU A 36 -6.16 18.88 -1.67
CA GLU A 36 -5.99 17.65 -2.45
C GLU A 36 -4.56 17.52 -2.98
N GLU A 37 -4.00 18.61 -3.52
CA GLU A 37 -2.63 18.65 -4.04
C GLU A 37 -1.58 18.42 -2.93
N VAL A 38 -1.78 18.99 -1.74
CA VAL A 38 -0.91 18.75 -0.57
C VAL A 38 -1.00 17.30 -0.09
N THR A 39 -2.23 16.77 0.03
CA THR A 39 -2.46 15.38 0.45
C THR A 39 -1.78 14.41 -0.52
N ARG A 40 -1.92 14.68 -1.83
CA ARG A 40 -1.23 13.93 -2.87
C ARG A 40 0.28 13.99 -2.66
N ALA A 41 0.88 15.19 -2.64
CA ALA A 41 2.33 15.34 -2.49
C ALA A 41 2.90 14.62 -1.27
N HIS A 42 2.16 14.62 -0.14
CA HIS A 42 2.54 13.84 1.05
C HIS A 42 2.53 12.32 0.82
N HIS A 43 1.50 11.78 0.16
CA HIS A 43 1.47 10.37 -0.20
C HIS A 43 2.62 10.00 -1.14
N GLU A 44 2.89 10.85 -2.14
CA GLU A 44 3.97 10.60 -3.10
C GLU A 44 5.34 10.55 -2.42
N ALA A 45 5.63 11.50 -1.53
CA ALA A 45 6.90 11.54 -0.81
C ALA A 45 7.13 10.30 0.07
N LEU A 46 6.10 9.85 0.81
CA LEU A 46 6.23 8.68 1.69
C LEU A 46 6.40 7.37 0.93
N LEU A 47 5.73 7.24 -0.20
CA LEU A 47 5.91 6.08 -1.05
C LEU A 47 7.26 6.11 -1.78
N GLN A 48 7.79 7.28 -2.15
CA GLN A 48 9.17 7.41 -2.63
C GLN A 48 10.20 6.98 -1.57
N LEU A 49 9.97 7.28 -0.30
CA LEU A 49 10.81 6.77 0.79
C LEU A 49 10.69 5.25 0.95
N SER A 50 9.51 4.68 0.71
CA SER A 50 9.30 3.22 0.72
C SER A 50 10.08 2.55 -0.41
N ILE A 51 10.09 3.17 -1.59
CA ILE A 51 10.93 2.75 -2.70
C ILE A 51 12.42 2.85 -2.35
N ALA A 52 12.86 3.94 -1.71
CA ALA A 52 14.25 4.08 -1.30
C ALA A 52 14.67 3.00 -0.27
N ALA A 53 13.76 2.59 0.62
CA ALA A 53 13.99 1.47 1.52
C ALA A 53 14.08 0.14 0.76
N GLU A 54 13.25 -0.08 -0.25
CA GLU A 54 13.33 -1.27 -1.11
C GLU A 54 14.61 -1.29 -1.95
N PHE A 55 15.05 -0.16 -2.53
CA PHE A 55 16.32 -0.08 -3.25
C PHE A 55 17.55 -0.46 -2.42
N LYS A 56 17.41 -0.40 -1.09
CA LYS A 56 18.44 -0.86 -0.18
C LYS A 56 18.53 -2.40 -0.14
N ASP A 57 17.44 -3.10 -0.45
CA ASP A 57 17.26 -4.55 -0.39
C ASP A 57 17.25 -5.21 -1.79
N ASP A 58 16.62 -4.57 -2.78
CA ASP A 58 16.45 -5.06 -4.16
C ASP A 58 16.60 -3.96 -5.23
N ASP A 59 17.12 -4.31 -6.41
CA ASP A 59 17.65 -3.35 -7.38
C ASP A 59 16.60 -2.69 -8.29
N THR A 60 15.32 -3.10 -8.25
CA THR A 60 14.38 -2.73 -9.33
C THR A 60 13.14 -1.93 -8.92
N GLY A 61 12.72 -1.97 -7.65
CA GLY A 61 11.53 -1.24 -7.15
C GLY A 61 10.20 -1.59 -7.83
N VAL A 62 10.16 -2.49 -8.82
CA VAL A 62 8.93 -2.92 -9.51
C VAL A 62 8.05 -3.78 -8.60
N HIS A 63 8.68 -4.50 -7.66
CA HIS A 63 8.05 -5.33 -6.64
C HIS A 63 6.95 -4.58 -5.89
N ILE A 64 7.30 -3.49 -5.21
CA ILE A 64 6.37 -2.68 -4.41
C ILE A 64 5.18 -2.13 -5.21
N VAL A 65 5.36 -1.81 -6.50
CA VAL A 65 4.24 -1.40 -7.36
C VAL A 65 3.31 -2.58 -7.64
N ARG A 66 3.85 -3.77 -7.92
CA ARG A 66 3.04 -5.00 -8.08
C ARG A 66 2.30 -5.38 -6.82
N ILE A 67 2.96 -5.32 -5.67
CA ILE A 67 2.33 -5.62 -4.37
C ILE A 67 1.05 -4.80 -4.19
N GLY A 68 1.08 -3.50 -4.48
CA GLY A 68 -0.11 -2.66 -4.38
C GLY A 68 -1.26 -3.13 -5.29
N PHE A 69 -1.01 -3.30 -6.59
CA PHE A 69 -2.05 -3.72 -7.54
C PHE A 69 -2.59 -5.13 -7.25
N LEU A 70 -1.73 -6.07 -6.87
CA LEU A 70 -2.12 -7.44 -6.53
C LEU A 70 -2.93 -7.48 -5.23
N ALA A 71 -2.56 -6.66 -4.23
CA ALA A 71 -3.32 -6.54 -2.98
C ALA A 71 -4.71 -5.93 -3.21
N GLU A 72 -4.82 -4.92 -4.09
CA GLU A 72 -6.12 -4.36 -4.51
C GLU A 72 -6.99 -5.44 -5.16
N ALA A 73 -6.45 -6.14 -6.15
CA ALA A 73 -7.18 -7.18 -6.87
C ALA A 73 -7.69 -8.26 -5.92
N LEU A 74 -6.82 -8.75 -5.02
CA LEU A 74 -7.19 -9.78 -4.06
C LEU A 74 -8.24 -9.30 -3.05
N ALA A 75 -8.13 -8.06 -2.58
CA ALA A 75 -9.16 -7.46 -1.71
C ALA A 75 -10.53 -7.40 -2.42
N LEU A 76 -10.56 -6.99 -3.69
CA LEU A 76 -11.79 -6.96 -4.49
C LEU A 76 -12.38 -8.37 -4.67
N PHE A 77 -11.55 -9.38 -4.96
CA PHE A 77 -12.00 -10.76 -5.09
C PHE A 77 -12.51 -11.36 -3.77
N LEU A 78 -12.01 -10.87 -2.64
CA LEU A 78 -12.51 -11.22 -1.30
C LEU A 78 -13.86 -10.54 -0.97
N GLY A 79 -14.36 -9.65 -1.84
CA GLY A 79 -15.61 -8.93 -1.66
C GLY A 79 -15.50 -7.64 -0.85
N GLU A 80 -14.27 -7.14 -0.62
CA GLU A 80 -14.08 -5.88 0.09
C GLU A 80 -14.54 -4.68 -0.77
N PRO A 81 -15.00 -3.59 -0.14
CA PRO A 81 -15.42 -2.39 -0.86
C PRO A 81 -14.27 -1.79 -1.70
N PRO A 82 -14.56 -1.23 -2.90
CA PRO A 82 -13.52 -0.61 -3.74
C PRO A 82 -12.69 0.46 -3.02
N ALA A 83 -13.30 1.20 -2.10
CA ALA A 83 -12.59 2.20 -1.30
C ALA A 83 -11.52 1.58 -0.38
N TYR A 84 -11.78 0.41 0.22
CA TYR A 84 -10.80 -0.31 1.02
C TYR A 84 -9.70 -0.90 0.12
N ALA A 85 -10.07 -1.54 -0.99
CA ALA A 85 -9.11 -2.12 -1.91
C ALA A 85 -8.14 -1.07 -2.48
N GLN A 86 -8.64 0.10 -2.87
CA GLN A 86 -7.81 1.24 -3.32
C GLN A 86 -6.92 1.79 -2.20
N MET A 87 -7.40 1.81 -0.96
CA MET A 87 -6.58 2.21 0.18
C MET A 87 -5.47 1.19 0.43
N LEU A 88 -5.76 -0.11 0.35
CA LEU A 88 -4.78 -1.18 0.47
C LEU A 88 -3.76 -1.15 -0.66
N ARG A 89 -4.16 -0.81 -1.89
CA ARG A 89 -3.24 -0.58 -3.02
C ARG A 89 -2.12 0.39 -2.68
N ARG A 90 -2.48 1.47 -1.97
CA ARG A 90 -1.55 2.53 -1.59
C ARG A 90 -0.79 2.18 -0.32
N ALA A 91 -1.38 1.38 0.57
CA ALA A 91 -0.79 0.99 1.86
C ALA A 91 0.24 -0.15 1.75
N ALA A 92 -0.10 -1.21 1.01
CA ALA A 92 0.70 -2.43 0.89
C ALA A 92 2.15 -2.21 0.38
N PRO A 93 2.44 -1.28 -0.56
CA PRO A 93 3.80 -0.99 -0.99
C PRO A 93 4.73 -0.49 0.12
N MET A 94 4.19 -0.05 1.26
CA MET A 94 4.97 0.45 2.39
C MET A 94 5.23 -0.62 3.46
N HIS A 95 4.87 -1.88 3.24
CA HIS A 95 5.01 -2.95 4.25
C HIS A 95 6.45 -3.09 4.77
N ASP A 96 7.44 -2.84 3.90
CA ASP A 96 8.86 -3.02 4.17
C ASP A 96 9.65 -1.73 4.43
N ILE A 97 8.99 -0.57 4.58
CA ILE A 97 9.65 0.74 4.83
C ILE A 97 10.63 0.70 6.02
N GLY A 98 10.37 -0.16 7.01
CA GLY A 98 11.22 -0.31 8.19
C GLY A 98 12.62 -0.87 7.91
N LYS A 99 12.86 -1.48 6.73
CA LYS A 99 14.19 -1.96 6.31
C LYS A 99 15.21 -0.83 6.18
N ILE A 100 14.76 0.43 6.10
CA ILE A 100 15.65 1.60 6.15
C ILE A 100 16.52 1.60 7.42
N GLY A 101 15.99 1.12 8.55
CA GLY A 101 16.69 1.00 9.82
C GLY A 101 17.54 -0.26 9.99
N THR A 102 17.42 -1.24 9.10
CA THR A 102 18.17 -2.51 9.19
C THR A 102 19.64 -2.31 8.78
N PRO A 103 20.63 -2.75 9.56
CA PRO A 103 22.04 -2.65 9.17
C PRO A 103 22.35 -3.40 7.87
N ASP A 104 23.15 -2.81 6.97
CA ASP A 104 23.52 -3.42 5.68
C ASP A 104 24.18 -4.79 5.86
N ALA A 105 24.96 -4.99 6.93
CA ALA A 105 25.60 -6.28 7.22
C ALA A 105 24.60 -7.41 7.48
N VAL A 106 23.38 -7.09 7.93
CA VAL A 106 22.27 -8.04 8.11
C VAL A 106 21.42 -8.10 6.85
N LEU A 107 21.02 -6.95 6.31
CA LEU A 107 20.13 -6.86 5.15
C LEU A 107 20.73 -7.51 3.90
N LYS A 108 22.01 -7.27 3.64
CA LYS A 108 22.73 -7.74 2.44
C LYS A 108 23.60 -8.96 2.70
N LYS A 109 23.38 -9.69 3.80
CA LYS A 109 24.21 -10.84 4.17
C LYS A 109 24.09 -11.94 3.11
N PRO A 110 25.21 -12.43 2.53
CA PRO A 110 25.16 -13.61 1.68
C PRO A 110 24.94 -14.87 2.53
N GLY A 111 23.82 -15.56 2.31
CA GLY A 111 23.48 -16.80 3.00
C GLY A 111 22.52 -16.63 4.18
N PRO A 112 22.35 -17.65 5.04
CA PRO A 112 21.36 -17.62 6.11
C PRO A 112 21.75 -16.66 7.24
N LEU A 113 20.75 -15.99 7.81
CA LEU A 113 20.89 -15.18 9.03
C LEU A 113 21.06 -16.08 10.26
N THR A 114 21.92 -15.67 11.20
CA THR A 114 21.97 -16.24 12.56
C THR A 114 20.68 -15.90 13.32
N PRO A 115 20.40 -16.54 14.48
CA PRO A 115 19.25 -16.18 15.30
C PRO A 115 19.21 -14.69 15.68
N GLU A 116 20.35 -14.11 16.04
CA GLU A 116 20.47 -12.69 16.46
C GLU A 116 20.27 -11.75 15.26
N GLU A 117 20.85 -12.07 14.11
CA GLU A 117 20.64 -11.31 12.87
C GLU A 117 19.19 -11.40 12.41
N ARG A 118 18.53 -12.54 12.62
CA ARG A 118 17.11 -12.72 12.32
C ARG A 118 16.26 -11.84 13.23
N GLU A 119 16.56 -11.73 14.52
CA GLU A 119 15.88 -10.79 15.42
C GLU A 119 16.02 -9.34 14.93
N ILE A 120 17.22 -8.94 14.49
CA ILE A 120 17.46 -7.61 13.90
C ILE A 120 16.63 -7.42 12.62
N MET A 121 16.62 -8.41 11.71
CA MET A 121 15.83 -8.34 10.48
C MET A 121 14.34 -8.20 10.78
N GLN A 122 13.80 -8.96 11.74
CA GLN A 122 12.36 -8.94 12.08
C GLN A 122 11.88 -7.58 12.58
N GLN A 123 12.77 -6.74 13.12
CA GLN A 123 12.44 -5.39 13.60
C GLN A 123 11.96 -4.44 12.49
N HIS A 124 12.16 -4.76 11.19
CA HIS A 124 11.63 -3.92 10.11
C HIS A 124 10.09 -3.77 10.23
N THR A 125 9.37 -4.80 10.70
CA THR A 125 7.92 -4.74 10.92
C THR A 125 7.55 -3.66 11.95
N THR A 126 8.18 -3.71 13.13
CA THR A 126 7.93 -2.74 14.22
C THR A 126 8.44 -1.35 13.88
N ASN A 127 9.57 -1.25 13.19
CA ASN A 127 10.14 0.03 12.77
C ASN A 127 9.26 0.70 11.72
N GLY A 128 8.78 -0.06 10.72
CA GLY A 128 7.88 0.45 9.70
C GLY A 128 6.55 0.90 10.29
N ALA A 129 5.98 0.11 11.21
CA ALA A 129 4.78 0.49 11.94
C ALA A 129 4.97 1.76 12.78
N ALA A 130 6.14 1.94 13.42
CA ALA A 130 6.45 3.15 14.17
C ALA A 130 6.60 4.39 13.27
N ILE A 131 7.25 4.26 12.12
CA ILE A 131 7.41 5.34 11.12
C ILE A 131 6.03 5.79 10.61
N LEU A 132 5.20 4.84 10.19
CA LEU A 132 3.91 5.11 9.56
C LEU A 132 2.83 5.50 10.58
N GLY A 133 2.88 4.91 11.77
CA GLY A 133 1.88 5.05 12.84
C GLY A 133 1.83 6.43 13.49
N MET A 134 2.82 7.29 13.24
CA MET A 134 2.79 8.69 13.68
C MET A 134 1.71 9.52 12.95
N SER A 135 1.24 9.05 11.80
CA SER A 135 0.25 9.76 11.00
C SER A 135 -1.19 9.42 11.39
N SER A 136 -2.06 10.42 11.36
CA SER A 136 -3.50 10.26 11.53
C SER A 136 -4.24 9.94 10.22
N ILE A 137 -3.57 10.02 9.07
CA ILE A 137 -4.19 9.82 7.77
C ILE A 137 -4.51 8.32 7.58
N PRO A 138 -5.72 7.95 7.12
CA PRO A 138 -6.17 6.56 7.04
C PRO A 138 -5.24 5.61 6.30
N VAL A 139 -4.67 6.03 5.16
CA VAL A 139 -3.77 5.18 4.37
C VAL A 139 -2.50 4.80 5.14
N PHE A 140 -1.95 5.72 5.96
CA PHE A 140 -0.75 5.45 6.75
C PHE A 140 -1.06 4.59 7.97
N ARG A 141 -2.27 4.70 8.53
CA ARG A 141 -2.72 3.78 9.57
C ARG A 141 -2.87 2.35 9.04
N LEU A 142 -3.47 2.18 7.86
CA LEU A 142 -3.55 0.88 7.19
C LEU A 142 -2.16 0.34 6.82
N ALA A 143 -1.26 1.22 6.37
CA ALA A 143 0.11 0.85 6.06
C ALA A 143 0.90 0.42 7.31
N ALA A 144 0.73 1.12 8.44
CA ALA A 144 1.34 0.75 9.71
C ALA A 144 0.82 -0.61 10.21
N GLU A 145 -0.48 -0.85 10.09
CA GLU A 145 -1.10 -2.15 10.39
C GLU A 145 -0.52 -3.25 9.51
N THR A 146 -0.39 -2.99 8.20
CA THR A 146 0.17 -3.94 7.22
C THR A 146 1.63 -4.25 7.52
N ALA A 147 2.47 -3.22 7.71
CA ALA A 147 3.88 -3.37 8.04
C ALA A 147 4.08 -4.20 9.32
N LEU A 148 3.18 -4.03 10.31
CA LEU A 148 3.27 -4.77 11.57
C LEU A 148 2.82 -6.22 11.48
N SER A 149 2.03 -6.59 10.46
CA SER A 149 1.29 -7.86 10.45
C SER A 149 1.53 -8.75 9.23
N HIS A 150 2.18 -8.27 8.17
CA HIS A 150 2.40 -9.04 6.94
C HIS A 150 3.32 -10.27 7.12
N HIS A 151 4.05 -10.37 8.24
CA HIS A 151 4.81 -11.55 8.63
C HIS A 151 4.21 -12.34 9.81
N GLU A 152 3.02 -11.97 10.26
CA GLU A 152 2.23 -12.84 11.13
C GLU A 152 1.77 -14.06 10.34
N ARG A 153 1.71 -15.20 11.00
CA ARG A 153 1.34 -16.48 10.38
C ARG A 153 0.01 -16.94 10.92
N TRP A 154 -0.83 -17.51 10.06
CA TRP A 154 -2.14 -18.02 10.44
C TRP A 154 -2.09 -18.99 11.65
N ASP A 155 -1.03 -19.79 11.73
CA ASP A 155 -0.73 -20.74 12.83
C ASP A 155 -0.16 -20.10 14.11
N GLY A 156 0.02 -18.78 14.18
CA GLY A 156 0.55 -18.06 15.34
C GLY A 156 2.06 -18.12 15.49
N LYS A 157 2.80 -18.73 14.55
CA LYS A 157 4.28 -18.83 14.60
C LYS A 157 4.99 -17.67 13.90
N GLY A 158 4.23 -16.64 13.52
CA GLY A 158 4.75 -15.44 12.89
C GLY A 158 5.32 -14.44 13.89
N TYR A 159 5.63 -13.26 13.40
CA TYR A 159 6.21 -12.18 14.18
C TYR A 159 5.61 -10.83 13.72
N PRO A 160 5.68 -9.77 14.54
CA PRO A 160 6.36 -9.66 15.83
C PRO A 160 5.49 -10.00 17.05
N ARG A 161 4.17 -10.16 16.91
CA ARG A 161 3.25 -10.36 18.03
C ARG A 161 2.76 -11.80 18.17
N GLY A 162 2.99 -12.66 17.17
CA GLY A 162 2.52 -14.05 17.20
C GLY A 162 1.00 -14.13 17.11
N LEU A 163 0.39 -13.24 16.33
CA LEU A 163 -1.05 -13.24 16.11
C LEU A 163 -1.45 -14.48 15.30
N SER A 164 -2.62 -15.04 15.60
CA SER A 164 -3.12 -16.24 14.92
C SER A 164 -4.51 -16.03 14.34
N GLY A 165 -4.81 -16.75 13.26
CA GLY A 165 -6.11 -16.71 12.62
C GLY A 165 -6.58 -15.30 12.29
N ARG A 166 -7.82 -14.99 12.70
CA ARG A 166 -8.48 -13.69 12.48
C ARG A 166 -8.01 -12.57 13.41
N GLN A 167 -7.10 -12.84 14.34
CA GLN A 167 -6.42 -11.77 15.08
C GLN A 167 -5.46 -10.99 14.18
N ILE A 168 -4.99 -11.63 13.11
CA ILE A 168 -4.21 -10.97 12.07
C ILE A 168 -5.17 -10.10 11.26
N PRO A 169 -4.91 -8.78 11.13
CA PRO A 169 -5.75 -7.92 10.32
C PRO A 169 -5.78 -8.40 8.86
N LEU A 170 -6.88 -8.12 8.17
CA LEU A 170 -7.08 -8.59 6.79
C LEU A 170 -5.99 -8.04 5.85
N SER A 171 -5.57 -6.79 6.06
CA SER A 171 -4.48 -6.14 5.34
C SER A 171 -3.19 -6.98 5.38
N GLY A 172 -2.75 -7.40 6.57
CA GLY A 172 -1.61 -8.30 6.77
C GLY A 172 -1.79 -9.65 6.09
N ARG A 173 -2.97 -10.26 6.20
CA ARG A 173 -3.26 -11.57 5.57
C ARG A 173 -3.21 -11.53 4.05
N ILE A 174 -3.74 -10.46 3.44
CA ILE A 174 -3.69 -10.24 1.98
C ILE A 174 -2.25 -10.03 1.54
N VAL A 175 -1.54 -9.12 2.20
CA VAL A 175 -0.17 -8.76 1.80
C VAL A 175 0.80 -9.91 2.01
N ALA A 176 0.65 -10.71 3.06
CA ALA A 176 1.47 -11.92 3.26
C ALA A 176 1.40 -12.89 2.07
N VAL A 177 0.20 -13.11 1.50
CA VAL A 177 0.01 -14.00 0.33
C VAL A 177 0.60 -13.37 -0.93
N VAL A 178 0.32 -12.08 -1.15
CA VAL A 178 0.77 -11.35 -2.34
C VAL A 178 2.29 -11.20 -2.36
N ASP A 179 2.90 -10.82 -1.23
CA ASP A 179 4.34 -10.70 -1.06
C ASP A 179 5.04 -12.04 -1.26
N PHE A 180 4.53 -13.11 -0.63
CA PHE A 180 5.08 -14.45 -0.83
C PHE A 180 5.07 -14.87 -2.30
N PHE A 181 3.96 -14.67 -3.01
CA PHE A 181 3.87 -15.01 -4.43
C PHE A 181 4.86 -14.18 -5.27
N ASP A 182 4.82 -12.85 -5.13
CA ASP A 182 5.65 -11.95 -5.93
C ASP A 182 7.14 -12.20 -5.68
N ALA A 183 7.53 -12.33 -4.41
CA ALA A 183 8.90 -12.62 -4.02
C ALA A 183 9.40 -13.97 -4.55
N LEU A 184 8.54 -14.99 -4.73
CA LEU A 184 8.92 -16.27 -5.34
C LEU A 184 9.05 -16.20 -6.86
N THR A 185 8.23 -15.40 -7.54
CA THR A 185 8.21 -15.31 -9.00
C THR A 185 9.15 -14.23 -9.57
N MET A 186 9.96 -13.61 -8.71
CA MET A 186 11.01 -12.67 -9.09
C MET A 186 12.41 -13.26 -8.98
N ASP A 187 13.28 -12.80 -9.88
CA ASP A 187 14.72 -12.94 -9.71
C ASP A 187 15.17 -12.07 -8.54
N ARG A 188 15.99 -12.65 -7.67
CA ARG A 188 16.73 -11.97 -6.62
C ARG A 188 18.22 -12.21 -6.88
N VAL A 189 19.08 -11.32 -6.38
CA VAL A 189 20.55 -11.41 -6.54
C VAL A 189 21.09 -12.80 -6.17
N TYR A 190 20.50 -13.44 -5.16
CA TYR A 190 20.91 -14.74 -4.63
C TYR A 190 20.07 -15.93 -5.13
N ARG A 191 19.00 -15.72 -5.92
CA ARG A 191 18.07 -16.79 -6.31
C ARG A 191 17.28 -16.43 -7.57
N LYS A 192 17.27 -17.33 -8.55
CA LYS A 192 16.39 -17.21 -9.72
C LYS A 192 14.91 -17.26 -9.33
N ALA A 193 14.06 -16.63 -10.13
CA ALA A 193 12.62 -16.74 -10.05
C ALA A 193 12.19 -18.22 -10.15
N PHE A 194 11.27 -18.63 -9.28
CA PHE A 194 10.54 -19.87 -9.47
C PHE A 194 9.50 -19.71 -10.58
N SER A 195 9.12 -20.83 -11.20
CA SER A 195 7.94 -20.84 -12.06
C SER A 195 6.68 -20.51 -11.23
N VAL A 196 5.65 -20.00 -11.91
CA VAL A 196 4.36 -19.74 -11.28
C VAL A 196 3.81 -21.03 -10.65
N GLU A 197 3.94 -22.15 -11.32
CA GLU A 197 3.50 -23.47 -10.85
C GLU A 197 4.18 -23.87 -9.54
N GLU A 198 5.50 -23.66 -9.43
CA GLU A 198 6.26 -23.92 -8.20
C GLU A 198 5.83 -22.99 -7.06
N ALA A 199 5.71 -21.69 -7.34
CA ALA A 199 5.25 -20.71 -6.34
C ALA A 199 3.86 -21.07 -5.80
N LEU A 200 2.95 -21.51 -6.67
CA LEU A 200 1.61 -21.95 -6.27
C LEU A 200 1.61 -23.26 -5.49
N ALA A 201 2.51 -24.20 -5.82
CA ALA A 201 2.66 -25.42 -5.04
C ALA A 201 3.13 -25.12 -3.62
N MET A 202 4.07 -24.17 -3.46
CA MET A 202 4.53 -23.69 -2.15
C MET A 202 3.41 -22.95 -1.40
N LEU A 203 2.67 -22.07 -2.08
CA LEU A 203 1.55 -21.34 -1.48
C LEU A 203 0.46 -22.29 -0.96
N ARG A 204 0.09 -23.31 -1.75
CA ARG A 204 -0.89 -24.35 -1.34
C ARG A 204 -0.42 -25.14 -0.12
N LYS A 205 0.88 -25.44 -0.03
CA LYS A 205 1.46 -26.18 1.10
C LYS A 205 1.38 -25.39 2.41
N GLU A 206 1.49 -24.06 2.34
CA GLU A 206 1.44 -23.17 3.50
C GLU A 206 0.02 -22.67 3.85
N ARG A 207 -1.01 -23.11 3.11
CA ARG A 207 -2.43 -22.88 3.43
C ARG A 207 -2.74 -23.42 4.83
N GLU A 208 -3.46 -22.66 5.65
CA GLU A 208 -3.76 -22.95 7.07
C GLU A 208 -2.55 -23.00 8.02
N ALA A 209 -1.32 -22.88 7.50
CA ALA A 209 -0.11 -22.76 8.30
C ALA A 209 0.39 -21.31 8.31
N ALA A 210 1.03 -20.85 7.24
CA ALA A 210 1.44 -19.46 7.12
C ALA A 210 0.26 -18.56 6.77
N PHE A 211 -0.62 -19.04 5.90
CA PHE A 211 -1.58 -18.19 5.21
C PHE A 211 -3.03 -18.52 5.55
N ASP A 212 -3.87 -17.49 5.56
CA ASP A 212 -5.30 -17.63 5.70
C ASP A 212 -5.88 -18.48 4.56
N PRO A 213 -6.57 -19.59 4.85
CA PRO A 213 -7.17 -20.44 3.84
C PRO A 213 -8.12 -19.70 2.89
N VAL A 214 -8.91 -18.74 3.40
CA VAL A 214 -9.86 -17.98 2.57
C VAL A 214 -9.13 -17.09 1.57
N VAL A 215 -8.04 -16.46 2.01
CA VAL A 215 -7.22 -15.60 1.14
C VAL A 215 -6.52 -16.43 0.07
N VAL A 216 -5.91 -17.56 0.45
CA VAL A 216 -5.27 -18.49 -0.49
C VAL A 216 -6.28 -19.05 -1.49
N ASP A 217 -7.44 -19.53 -1.03
CA ASP A 217 -8.45 -20.12 -1.91
C ASP A 217 -8.99 -19.08 -2.90
N THR A 218 -9.19 -17.83 -2.45
CA THR A 218 -9.62 -16.72 -3.31
C THR A 218 -8.55 -16.37 -4.34
N PHE A 219 -7.28 -16.33 -3.93
CA PHE A 219 -6.14 -16.13 -4.83
C PHE A 219 -6.09 -17.21 -5.91
N LEU A 220 -6.23 -18.48 -5.52
CA LEU A 220 -6.19 -19.61 -6.45
C LEU A 220 -7.41 -19.63 -7.39
N ALA A 221 -8.59 -19.27 -6.92
CA ALA A 221 -9.81 -19.19 -7.73
C ALA A 221 -9.72 -18.11 -8.82
N HIS A 222 -8.96 -17.04 -8.59
CA HIS A 222 -8.76 -15.93 -9.53
C HIS A 222 -7.36 -15.89 -10.16
N LEU A 223 -6.64 -17.03 -10.09
CA LEU A 223 -5.26 -17.13 -10.54
C LEU A 223 -5.01 -16.58 -11.96
N PRO A 224 -5.84 -16.86 -12.99
CA PRO A 224 -5.61 -16.33 -14.33
C PRO A 224 -5.58 -14.79 -14.36
N ALA A 225 -6.48 -14.13 -13.63
CA ALA A 225 -6.55 -12.67 -13.55
C ALA A 225 -5.35 -12.09 -12.78
N ILE A 226 -4.97 -12.72 -11.66
CA ILE A 226 -3.83 -12.32 -10.85
C ILE A 226 -2.51 -12.44 -11.64
N VAL A 227 -2.29 -13.56 -12.35
CA VAL A 227 -1.10 -13.77 -13.17
C VAL A 227 -1.06 -12.80 -14.35
N ALA A 228 -2.21 -12.54 -14.99
CA ALA A 228 -2.30 -11.54 -16.06
C ALA A 228 -1.95 -10.13 -15.54
N LEU A 229 -2.46 -9.76 -14.36
CA LEU A 229 -2.13 -8.49 -13.71
C LEU A 229 -0.65 -8.39 -13.34
N HIS A 230 -0.08 -9.41 -12.69
CA HIS A 230 1.34 -9.49 -12.35
C HIS A 230 2.22 -9.27 -13.59
N ARG A 231 1.89 -9.94 -14.70
CA ARG A 231 2.60 -9.80 -15.98
C ARG A 231 2.49 -8.39 -16.54
N ARG A 232 1.28 -7.84 -16.65
CA ARG A 232 1.04 -6.48 -17.17
C ARG A 232 1.81 -5.43 -16.38
N VAL A 233 1.77 -5.49 -15.05
CA VAL A 233 2.50 -4.54 -14.19
C VAL A 233 4.02 -4.71 -14.37
N THR A 234 4.51 -5.94 -14.50
CA THR A 234 5.94 -6.19 -14.78
C THR A 234 6.39 -5.60 -16.12
N GLU A 235 5.59 -5.78 -17.17
CA GLU A 235 5.90 -5.35 -18.53
C GLU A 235 5.76 -3.83 -18.70
N GLN A 236 4.67 -3.25 -18.19
CA GLN A 236 4.38 -1.82 -18.32
C GLN A 236 5.26 -0.96 -17.42
N ARG A 237 5.78 -1.54 -16.32
CA ARG A 237 6.51 -0.84 -15.27
C ARG A 237 5.79 0.46 -14.88
N PRO A 238 4.52 0.36 -14.46
CA PRO A 238 3.70 1.52 -14.20
C PRO A 238 4.41 2.40 -13.19
N SER A 239 4.31 3.69 -13.44
CA SER A 239 4.93 4.67 -12.59
C SER A 239 4.25 4.68 -11.23
N PHE A 240 4.94 5.27 -10.28
CA PHE A 240 4.37 5.49 -8.96
C PHE A 240 3.07 6.32 -8.99
N ARG A 241 2.95 7.25 -9.95
CA ARG A 241 1.71 8.00 -10.16
C ARG A 241 0.55 7.08 -10.51
N ASP A 242 0.80 6.03 -11.29
CA ASP A 242 -0.22 5.05 -11.67
C ASP A 242 -0.68 4.21 -10.48
N LEU A 243 0.20 3.98 -9.49
CA LEU A 243 -0.13 3.30 -8.24
C LEU A 243 -1.06 4.13 -7.34
N VAL A 244 -0.99 5.46 -7.41
CA VAL A 244 -1.82 6.37 -6.61
C VAL A 244 -3.11 6.75 -7.33
N GLU A 245 -3.00 7.12 -8.61
CA GLU A 245 -4.06 7.74 -9.42
C GLU A 245 -4.58 6.82 -10.53
N GLY A 246 -3.78 5.86 -10.99
CA GLY A 246 -4.09 5.03 -12.14
C GLY A 246 -5.04 3.88 -11.84
N THR A 247 -5.52 3.23 -12.88
CA THR A 247 -6.22 1.94 -12.82
C THR A 247 -5.57 1.02 -13.85
N ILE A 248 -5.20 -0.19 -13.44
CA ILE A 248 -4.78 -1.24 -14.38
C ILE A 248 -5.92 -2.24 -14.41
N ALA A 249 -6.62 -2.30 -15.54
CA ALA A 249 -7.76 -3.20 -15.71
C ALA A 249 -7.34 -4.64 -15.41
N LEU A 250 -8.20 -5.38 -14.70
CA LEU A 250 -8.06 -6.82 -14.45
C LEU A 250 -8.18 -7.63 -15.73
#